data_AF-A0A098BA63-F1
#
_entry.id   AF-A0A098BA63-F1
#
_cell.length_a   1.000
_cell.length_b   1.000
_cell.length_c   1.000
_cell.angle_alpha   90.00
_cell.angle_beta   90.00
_cell.angle_gamma   90.00
#
_symmetry.space_group_name_H-M   'P 1'
#
loop_
_entity.id
_entity.type
_entity.pdbx_description
1 polymer ?
#
loop_
_entity_poly.entity_id
_entity_poly.type
_entity_poly.pdbx_seq_one_letter_code
_entity_poly.pdbx_strand_id
1 'polypeptide(L)'
;MDALSMVVLLAVVVEKIVDLFKTVVSTIPFLPDKIRPFTLELISLGIGILLAYETQIDALSLIGIQTKNGYVGVIITGLVVGKGANFAHDFFHLFNAKQRKVP
;
A
#
# COMPACT_ATOMS: atom_id res chain seq x y z
N MET A 1 -18.68 -0.04 -6.34
CA MET A 1 -17.22 0.18 -6.49
C MET A 1 -16.59 -1.19 -6.59
N ASP A 2 -15.77 -1.43 -7.60
CA ASP A 2 -15.06 -2.71 -7.70
C ASP A 2 -14.04 -2.82 -6.55
N ALA A 3 -13.80 -4.04 -6.07
CA ALA A 3 -12.89 -4.26 -4.95
C ALA A 3 -11.46 -3.75 -5.25
N LEU A 4 -11.04 -3.81 -6.53
CA LEU A 4 -9.81 -3.18 -7.00
C LEU A 4 -9.81 -1.66 -6.82
N SER A 5 -10.94 -1.00 -7.10
CA SER A 5 -11.09 0.44 -6.87
C SER A 5 -11.02 0.80 -5.38
N MET A 6 -11.48 -0.08 -4.49
CA MET A 6 -11.31 0.10 -3.04
C MET A 6 -9.84 0.04 -2.62
N VAL A 7 -9.06 -0.91 -3.17
CA VAL A 7 -7.62 -0.98 -2.84
C VAL A 7 -6.87 0.25 -3.36
N VAL A 8 -7.19 0.72 -4.57
CA VAL A 8 -6.60 1.94 -5.12
C VAL A 8 -7.00 3.17 -4.29
N LEU A 9 -8.27 3.27 -3.87
CA LEU A 9 -8.71 4.34 -2.97
C LEU A 9 -7.94 4.30 -1.65
N LEU A 10 -7.76 3.11 -1.07
CA LEU A 10 -6.97 2.94 0.15
C LEU A 10 -5.52 3.41 -0.06
N ALA A 11 -4.93 3.12 -1.22
CA ALA A 11 -3.57 3.55 -1.54
C ALA A 11 -3.45 5.07 -1.66
N VAL A 12 -4.46 5.74 -2.21
CA VAL A 12 -4.54 7.21 -2.23
C VAL A 12 -4.66 7.77 -0.82
N VAL A 13 -5.50 7.17 0.04
CA VAL A 13 -5.65 7.59 1.44
C VAL A 13 -4.33 7.45 2.19
N VAL A 14 -3.65 6.31 2.05
CA VAL A 14 -2.33 6.08 2.67
C VAL A 14 -1.31 7.09 2.17
N GLU A 15 -1.26 7.35 0.86
CA GLU A 15 -0.35 8.35 0.30
C GLU A 15 -0.58 9.75 0.91
N LYS A 16 -1.84 10.18 1.08
CA LYS A 16 -2.16 11.47 1.72
C LYS A 16 -1.84 11.52 3.20
N ILE A 17 -2.09 10.43 3.94
CA ILE A 17 -1.70 10.33 5.35
C ILE A 17 -0.18 10.43 5.47
N VAL A 18 0.54 9.70 4.62
CA VAL A 18 2.00 9.68 4.64
C VAL A 18 2.59 11.03 4.27
N ASP A 19 2.05 11.72 3.27
CA ASP A 19 2.46 13.08 2.92
C ASP A 19 2.25 14.06 4.09
N LEU A 20 1.15 13.93 4.84
CA LEU A 20 0.93 14.70 6.07
C LEU A 20 2.03 14.43 7.09
N PHE A 21 2.41 13.16 7.30
CA PHE A 21 3.53 12.80 8.17
C PHE A 21 4.88 13.34 7.66
N LYS A 22 5.14 13.29 6.35
CA LYS A 22 6.36 13.87 5.75
C LYS A 22 6.49 15.34 6.08
N THR A 23 5.40 16.11 5.97
CA THR A 23 5.40 17.54 6.33
C THR A 23 5.77 17.74 7.80
N VAL A 24 5.14 16.99 8.72
CA VAL A 24 5.42 17.09 10.16
C VAL A 24 6.87 16.73 10.48
N VAL A 25 7.37 15.61 9.94
CA VAL A 25 8.75 15.14 10.16
C VAL A 25 9.78 16.10 9.56
N SER A 26 9.46 16.73 8.43
CA SER A 26 10.33 17.73 7.79
C SER A 26 10.46 19.00 8.62
N THR A 27 9.49 19.29 9.49
CA THR A 27 9.55 20.42 10.44
C THR A 27 10.38 20.10 11.69
N ILE A 28 10.78 18.84 11.93
CA ILE A 28 11.58 18.46 13.10
C ILE A 28 13.08 18.76 12.85
N PRO A 29 13.70 19.68 13.61
CA PRO A 29 15.08 20.09 13.39
C PRO A 29 16.14 19.07 13.86
N PHE A 30 15.75 18.07 14.66
CA PHE A 30 16.65 17.08 15.27
C PHE A 30 16.86 15.81 14.43
N LEU A 31 16.11 15.61 13.33
CA LEU A 31 16.28 14.43 12.48
C LEU A 31 17.41 14.63 11.44
N PRO A 32 18.41 13.73 11.37
CA PRO A 32 19.44 13.81 10.34
C PRO A 32 18.84 13.57 8.95
N ASP A 33 19.15 14.42 7.97
CA ASP A 33 18.62 14.37 6.59
C ASP A 33 18.81 13.00 5.92
N LYS A 34 19.88 12.28 6.28
CA LYS A 34 20.19 10.96 5.74
C LYS A 34 19.24 9.85 6.22
N ILE A 35 18.60 10.04 7.38
CA ILE A 35 17.75 9.02 8.04
C ILE A 35 16.25 9.32 7.80
N ARG A 36 15.91 10.58 7.46
CA ARG A 36 14.55 11.00 7.11
C ARG A 36 13.88 10.13 6.03
N PRO A 37 14.48 9.85 4.85
CA PRO A 37 13.76 9.11 3.80
C PRO A 37 13.43 7.68 4.21
N PHE A 38 14.36 6.99 4.87
CA PHE A 38 14.16 5.61 5.33
C PHE A 38 13.10 5.52 6.44
N THR A 39 13.13 6.44 7.40
CA THR A 39 12.14 6.46 8.49
C THR A 39 10.74 6.76 7.98
N LEU A 40 10.61 7.70 7.05
CA LEU A 40 9.33 8.03 6.41
C LEU A 40 8.78 6.86 5.60
N GLU A 41 9.63 6.13 4.89
CA GLU A 41 9.22 4.95 4.14
C GLU A 41 8.75 3.83 5.07
N LEU A 42 9.45 3.57 6.17
CA LEU A 42 9.01 2.58 7.17
C LEU A 42 7.67 2.97 7.82
N ILE A 43 7.48 4.24 8.14
CA ILE A 43 6.19 4.74 8.66
C ILE A 43 5.09 4.53 7.62
N SER A 44 5.36 4.83 6.36
CA SER A 44 4.43 4.63 5.24
C SER A 44 3.98 3.18 5.10
N LEU A 45 4.95 2.25 5.13
CA LEU A 45 4.67 0.81 5.08
C LEU A 45 3.90 0.35 6.33
N GLY A 46 4.25 0.84 7.51
CA GLY A 46 3.56 0.53 8.76
C GLY A 46 2.10 0.98 8.74
N ILE A 47 1.83 2.21 8.29
CA ILE A 47 0.48 2.76 8.16
C ILE A 47 -0.31 1.98 7.10
N GLY A 48 0.31 1.63 5.97
CA GLY A 48 -0.32 0.80 4.95
C GLY A 48 -0.75 -0.57 5.46
N ILE A 49 0.13 -1.25 6.20
CA ILE A 49 -0.19 -2.54 6.86
C ILE A 49 -1.30 -2.38 7.89
N LEU A 50 -1.23 -1.36 8.74
CA LEU A 50 -2.25 -1.10 9.76
C LEU A 50 -3.62 -0.88 9.12
N LEU A 51 -3.69 -0.04 8.08
CA LEU A 51 -4.97 0.23 7.41
C LEU A 51 -5.49 -0.97 6.62
N ALA A 52 -4.63 -1.73 5.95
CA ALA A 52 -5.05 -2.98 5.30
C ALA A 52 -5.57 -3.99 6.32
N TYR A 53 -4.94 -4.07 7.50
CA TYR A 53 -5.38 -4.91 8.61
C TYR A 53 -6.72 -4.45 9.17
N GLU A 54 -6.89 -3.17 9.50
CA GLU A 54 -8.17 -2.64 10.02
C GLU A 54 -9.33 -2.81 9.03
N THR A 55 -9.03 -2.70 7.73
CA THR A 55 -10.04 -2.88 6.67
C THR A 55 -10.21 -4.33 6.22
N GLN A 56 -9.36 -5.25 6.68
CA GLN A 56 -9.31 -6.66 6.30
C GLN A 56 -9.25 -6.87 4.77
N ILE A 57 -8.61 -5.96 4.04
CA ILE A 57 -8.53 -6.04 2.57
C ILE A 57 -7.37 -6.97 2.19
N ASP A 58 -7.70 -8.05 1.46
CA ASP A 58 -6.75 -8.96 0.85
C ASP A 58 -6.77 -8.82 -0.68
N ALA A 59 -5.89 -7.97 -1.21
CA ALA A 59 -5.70 -7.77 -2.63
C ALA A 59 -5.26 -9.03 -3.39
N LEU A 60 -4.56 -9.98 -2.75
CA LEU A 60 -4.16 -11.23 -3.39
C LEU A 60 -5.39 -12.11 -3.64
N SER A 61 -6.28 -12.21 -2.66
CA SER A 61 -7.56 -12.89 -2.82
C SER A 61 -8.42 -12.26 -3.91
N LEU A 62 -8.44 -10.92 -4.00
CA LEU A 62 -9.18 -10.19 -5.02
C LEU A 62 -8.69 -10.46 -6.45
N ILE A 63 -7.41 -10.79 -6.62
CA ILE A 63 -6.83 -11.20 -7.91
C ILE A 63 -6.78 -12.73 -8.06
N GLY A 64 -7.52 -13.49 -7.23
CA GLY A 64 -7.65 -14.94 -7.34
C GLY A 64 -6.46 -15.74 -6.78
N ILE A 65 -5.51 -15.09 -6.10
CA ILE A 65 -4.41 -15.76 -5.40
C ILE A 65 -4.85 -16.03 -3.96
N GLN A 66 -5.21 -17.29 -3.69
CA GLN A 66 -5.55 -17.71 -2.33
C GLN A 66 -4.29 -17.99 -1.52
N THR A 67 -4.14 -17.31 -0.39
CA THR A 67 -3.07 -17.59 0.57
C THR A 67 -3.55 -18.58 1.62
N LYS A 68 -2.68 -19.48 2.08
CA LYS A 68 -3.01 -20.45 3.14
C LYS A 68 -3.33 -19.76 4.47
N ASN A 69 -2.74 -18.59 4.70
CA ASN A 69 -2.96 -17.75 5.86
C ASN A 69 -3.43 -16.37 5.39
N GLY A 70 -4.71 -16.04 5.63
CA GLY A 70 -5.33 -14.80 5.15
C GLY A 70 -4.62 -13.51 5.60
N TYR A 71 -3.87 -13.56 6.71
CA TYR A 71 -3.08 -12.41 7.14
C TYR A 71 -1.92 -12.08 6.18
N VAL A 72 -1.41 -13.04 5.43
CA VAL A 72 -0.32 -12.81 4.47
C VAL A 72 -0.82 -11.92 3.32
N GLY A 73 -2.02 -12.17 2.82
CA GLY A 73 -2.63 -11.35 1.78
C GLY A 73 -2.89 -9.93 2.24
N VAL A 74 -3.37 -9.77 3.48
CA VAL A 74 -3.57 -8.46 4.11
C VAL A 74 -2.26 -7.69 4.30
N ILE A 75 -1.20 -8.34 4.80
CA ILE A 75 0.11 -7.70 4.98
C ILE A 75 0.70 -7.26 3.63
N ILE A 76 0.64 -8.12 2.61
CA ILE A 76 1.13 -7.77 1.27
C ILE A 76 0.32 -6.61 0.69
N THR A 77 -1.00 -6.62 0.87
CA THR A 77 -1.86 -5.49 0.49
C THR A 77 -1.41 -4.20 1.16
N GLY A 78 -1.15 -4.25 2.46
CA GLY A 78 -0.65 -3.12 3.22
C GLY A 78 0.71 -2.60 2.75
N LEU A 79 1.62 -3.47 2.33
CA LEU A 79 2.90 -3.07 1.74
C LEU A 79 2.71 -2.40 0.37
N VAL A 80 1.83 -2.95 -0.47
CA VAL A 80 1.51 -2.40 -1.81
C VAL A 80 0.92 -1.00 -1.67
N VAL A 81 -0.09 -0.85 -0.80
CA VAL A 81 -0.77 0.41 -0.50
C VAL A 81 0.19 1.39 0.21
N GLY A 82 1.03 0.89 1.12
CA GLY A 82 2.06 1.63 1.83
C GLY A 82 3.17 2.21 0.96
N LYS A 83 3.40 1.65 -0.24
CA LYS A 83 4.28 2.26 -1.25
C LYS A 83 3.64 3.45 -1.98
N GLY A 84 2.32 3.58 -1.94
CA GLY A 84 1.56 4.67 -2.56
C GLY A 84 0.65 4.22 -3.70
N ALA A 85 -0.18 5.15 -4.17
CA ALA A 85 -1.22 4.90 -5.15
C ALA A 85 -0.67 4.50 -6.52
N ASN A 86 0.48 5.05 -6.91
CA ASN A 86 1.15 4.71 -8.17
C ASN A 86 1.59 3.24 -8.18
N PHE A 87 2.23 2.78 -7.10
CA PHE A 87 2.67 1.39 -6.99
C PHE A 87 1.48 0.43 -6.93
N ALA A 88 0.44 0.79 -6.18
CA ALA A 88 -0.80 0.00 -6.13
C ALA A 88 -1.45 -0.10 -7.51
N HIS A 89 -1.54 1.02 -8.25
CA HIS A 89 -2.10 1.03 -9.60
C HIS A 89 -1.31 0.11 -10.55
N ASP A 90 0.02 0.22 -10.56
CA ASP A 90 0.89 -0.61 -11.40
C ASP A 90 0.76 -2.10 -11.05
N PHE A 91 0.72 -2.44 -9.76
CA PHE A 91 0.55 -3.80 -9.27
C PHE A 91 -0.72 -4.46 -9.84
N PHE A 92 -1.86 -3.76 -9.79
CA PHE A 92 -3.11 -4.28 -10.33
C PHE A 92 -3.19 -4.24 -11.85
N HIS A 93 -2.57 -3.25 -12.48
CA HIS A 93 -2.50 -3.15 -13.94
C HIS A 93 -1.70 -4.33 -14.54
N LEU A 94 -0.57 -4.70 -13.93
CA LEU A 94 0.22 -5.87 -14.32
C LEU A 94 -0.59 -7.18 -14.26
N PHE A 95 -1.44 -7.31 -13.24
CA PHE A 95 -2.31 -8.48 -13.12
C PHE A 95 -3.37 -8.53 -14.24
N ASN A 96 -4.08 -7.42 -14.47
CA ASN A 96 -5.09 -7.33 -15.53
C ASN A 96 -4.50 -7.54 -16.93
N ALA A 97 -3.29 -7.04 -17.18
CA ALA A 97 -2.59 -7.25 -18.45
C ALA A 97 -2.20 -8.71 -18.68
N LYS A 98 -1.91 -9.46 -17.60
CA LYS A 98 -1.56 -10.89 -17.68
C LYS A 98 -2.78 -11.75 -18.01
N GLN A 99 -3.97 -11.42 -17.52
CA GLN A 99 -5.20 -12.14 -17.87
C GLN A 99 -5.58 -12.02 -19.36
N ARG A 100 -5.24 -10.90 -20.02
CA ARG A 100 -5.48 -10.71 -21.45
C ARG A 100 -4.54 -11.49 -22.38
N LYS A 101 -3.48 -12.12 -21.85
CA LYS A 101 -2.46 -12.86 -22.62
C LYS A 101 -2.58 -14.39 -22.48
N VAL A 102 -3.56 -14.90 -21.77
CA VAL A 102 -3.87 -16.34 -21.76
C VAL A 102 -4.99 -16.56 -22.79
N PRO A 103 -4.75 -17.35 -23.87
CA PRO A 103 -5.74 -17.61 -24.91
C PRO A 103 -6.92 -18.45 -24.41
#